data_AF-A0A661JGT7-F1
#
_entry.id   AF-A0A661JGT7-F1
#
_cell.length_a   1.000
_cell.length_b   1.000
_cell.length_c   1.000
_cell.angle_alpha   90.00
_cell.angle_beta   90.00
_cell.angle_gamma   90.00
#
_symmetry.space_group_name_H-M   'P 1'
#
loop_
_entity.id
_entity.type
_entity.pdbx_description
1 polymer ?
#
loop_
_entity_poly.entity_id
_entity_poly.type
_entity_poly.pdbx_seq_one_letter_code
_entity_poly.pdbx_strand_id
1 'polypeptide(L)'
;MLFIFKKPLKSFLAVSPVVLTLIFNFFFMSVAGIWLEISTSIVASILAGLVIDYSIHLMEAGKLGMKNKEQVIPVIIGNSIGLILGFLTLAFSPVALYTRLGVLIAFGIGFGTLSALFLVGV
;
A
#
# COMPACT_ATOMS: atom_id res chain seq x y z
N MET A 1 -0.42 -15.63 4.72
CA MET A 1 -0.97 -15.09 5.99
C MET A 1 -1.57 -16.12 6.92
N LEU A 2 -2.35 -17.09 6.42
CA LEU A 2 -3.03 -18.09 7.26
C LEU A 2 -2.07 -18.89 8.16
N PHE A 3 -0.87 -19.24 7.65
CA PHE A 3 0.19 -19.88 8.43
C PHE A 3 0.86 -18.99 9.49
N ILE A 4 0.93 -17.67 9.24
CA ILE A 4 1.61 -16.70 10.13
C ILE A 4 0.70 -16.36 11.31
N PHE A 5 -0.56 -16.01 11.05
CA PHE A 5 -1.48 -15.59 12.12
C PHE A 5 -2.24 -16.74 12.74
N LYS A 6 -2.26 -17.93 12.10
CA LYS A 6 -2.97 -19.15 12.54
C LYS A 6 -4.46 -18.93 12.89
N LYS A 7 -5.01 -17.77 12.50
CA LYS A 7 -6.38 -17.34 12.72
C LYS A 7 -6.92 -16.73 11.42
N PRO A 8 -8.00 -17.27 10.85
CA PRO A 8 -8.50 -16.85 9.54
C PRO A 8 -8.98 -15.39 9.55
N LEU A 9 -9.66 -14.96 10.61
CA LEU A 9 -10.15 -13.58 10.73
C LEU A 9 -9.02 -12.54 10.72
N LYS A 10 -7.93 -12.83 11.45
CA LYS A 10 -6.73 -11.97 11.47
C LYS A 10 -6.06 -11.93 10.10
N SER A 11 -6.01 -13.05 9.40
CA SER A 11 -5.47 -13.11 8.04
C SER A 11 -6.31 -12.31 7.06
N PHE A 12 -7.63 -12.32 7.20
CA PHE A 12 -8.52 -11.54 6.35
C PHE A 12 -8.33 -10.03 6.56
N LEU A 13 -8.32 -9.57 7.81
CA LEU A 13 -8.06 -8.16 8.16
C LEU A 13 -6.72 -7.65 7.63
N ALA A 14 -5.72 -8.52 7.58
CA ALA A 14 -4.39 -8.19 7.09
C ALA A 14 -4.31 -8.10 5.56
N VAL A 15 -5.14 -8.86 4.84
CA VAL A 15 -5.21 -8.86 3.37
C VAL A 15 -6.15 -7.77 2.87
N SER A 16 -7.16 -7.36 3.64
CA SER A 16 -8.16 -6.38 3.19
C SER A 16 -7.58 -5.05 2.68
N PRO A 17 -6.58 -4.41 3.35
CA PRO A 17 -5.97 -3.18 2.83
C PRO A 17 -5.30 -3.39 1.47
N VAL A 18 -4.66 -4.55 1.28
CA VAL A 18 -4.00 -4.90 0.01
C VAL A 18 -5.03 -5.01 -1.10
N VAL A 19 -6.09 -5.78 -0.90
CA VAL A 19 -7.15 -5.98 -1.90
C VAL A 19 -7.79 -4.65 -2.28
N LEU A 20 -8.11 -3.81 -1.29
CA LEU A 20 -8.66 -2.47 -1.54
C LEU A 20 -7.69 -1.60 -2.34
N THR A 21 -6.40 -1.67 -2.05
CA THR A 21 -5.37 -0.92 -2.78
C THR A 21 -5.29 -1.36 -4.24
N LEU A 22 -5.37 -2.67 -4.50
CA LEU A 22 -5.33 -3.18 -5.87
C LEU A 22 -6.58 -2.77 -6.65
N ILE A 23 -7.77 -2.88 -6.04
CA ILE A 23 -9.03 -2.41 -6.64
C ILE A 23 -8.94 -0.92 -6.95
N PHE A 24 -8.47 -0.11 -6.00
CA PHE A 24 -8.27 1.32 -6.19
C PHE A 24 -7.28 1.62 -7.32
N ASN A 25 -6.16 0.90 -7.40
CA ASN A 25 -5.14 1.13 -8.43
C ASN A 25 -5.70 0.85 -9.83
N PHE A 26 -6.41 -0.27 -10.03
CA PHE A 26 -7.06 -0.56 -11.31
C PHE A 26 -8.20 0.40 -11.64
N PHE A 27 -8.98 0.82 -10.64
CA PHE A 27 -9.99 1.84 -10.80
C PHE A 27 -9.39 3.18 -11.22
N PHE A 28 -8.31 3.61 -10.56
CA PHE A 28 -7.59 4.84 -10.86
C PHE A 28 -6.99 4.80 -12.27
N MET A 29 -6.44 3.67 -12.70
CA MET A 29 -6.00 3.47 -14.09
C MET A 29 -7.15 3.69 -15.08
N SER A 30 -8.33 3.13 -14.80
CA SER A 30 -9.51 3.30 -15.64
C SER A 30 -9.95 4.76 -15.75
N VAL A 31 -9.91 5.52 -14.64
CA VAL A 31 -10.28 6.95 -14.63
C VAL A 31 -9.21 7.82 -15.29
N ALA A 32 -7.93 7.50 -15.11
CA ALA A 32 -6.80 8.23 -15.68
C ALA A 32 -6.51 7.89 -17.15
N GLY A 33 -7.25 6.95 -17.75
CA GLY A 33 -7.03 6.51 -19.14
C GLY A 33 -5.70 5.77 -19.34
N ILE A 34 -5.17 5.13 -18.30
CA ILE A 34 -3.92 4.36 -18.36
C ILE A 34 -4.25 2.89 -18.64
N TRP A 35 -3.75 2.37 -19.76
CA TRP A 35 -3.95 0.97 -20.14
C TRP A 35 -3.15 0.01 -19.26
N LEU A 36 -3.73 -1.17 -19.03
CA LEU A 36 -3.05 -2.24 -18.34
C LEU A 36 -2.04 -2.92 -19.27
N GLU A 37 -0.78 -2.59 -19.06
CA GLU A 37 0.39 -3.18 -19.71
C GLU A 37 1.21 -3.99 -18.70
N ILE A 38 2.16 -4.79 -19.20
CA ILE A 38 3.12 -5.57 -18.38
C ILE A 38 3.85 -4.66 -17.38
N SER A 39 4.18 -3.44 -17.78
CA SER A 39 4.84 -2.47 -16.91
C SER A 39 3.95 -2.02 -15.75
N THR A 40 2.70 -1.66 -16.04
CA THR A 40 1.72 -1.23 -15.03
C THR A 40 1.24 -2.37 -14.15
N SER A 41 1.28 -3.63 -14.60
CA SER A 41 0.93 -4.78 -13.77
C SER A 41 1.95 -5.03 -12.66
N ILE A 42 3.23 -4.69 -12.89
CA ILE A 42 4.27 -4.75 -11.86
C ILE A 42 3.95 -3.80 -10.69
N VAL A 43 3.26 -2.67 -10.94
CA VAL A 43 2.82 -1.75 -9.89
C VAL A 43 1.93 -2.46 -8.87
N ALA A 44 1.02 -3.33 -9.31
CA ALA A 44 0.15 -4.09 -8.41
C ALA A 44 0.98 -4.98 -7.46
N SER A 45 2.02 -5.64 -7.96
CA SER A 45 2.92 -6.46 -7.15
C SER A 45 3.71 -5.64 -6.14
N ILE A 46 4.21 -4.46 -6.54
CA ILE A 46 4.92 -3.53 -5.65
C ILE A 46 3.98 -3.06 -4.53
N LEU A 47 2.78 -2.60 -4.89
CA LEU A 47 1.79 -2.13 -3.93
C LEU A 47 1.36 -3.23 -2.96
N ALA A 48 1.15 -4.45 -3.46
CA ALA A 48 0.83 -5.59 -2.61
C ALA A 48 1.94 -5.85 -1.57
N GLY A 49 3.21 -5.81 -1.99
CA GLY A 49 4.35 -5.99 -1.09
C GLY A 49 4.52 -4.88 -0.05
N LEU A 50 4.22 -3.62 -0.39
CA LEU A 50 4.32 -2.50 0.55
C LEU A 50 3.16 -2.48 1.55
N VAL A 51 1.93 -2.62 1.06
CA VAL A 51 0.73 -2.51 1.92
C VAL A 51 0.59 -3.73 2.84
N ILE A 52 1.04 -4.91 2.39
CA ILE A 52 1.07 -6.10 3.25
C ILE A 52 2.05 -5.91 4.42
N ASP A 53 3.19 -5.25 4.17
CA ASP A 53 4.19 -4.98 5.21
C ASP A 53 3.63 -4.06 6.31
N TYR A 54 2.94 -2.99 5.92
CA TYR A 54 2.26 -2.09 6.86
C TYR A 54 1.20 -2.83 7.69
N SER A 55 0.41 -3.69 7.04
CA SER A 55 -0.61 -4.49 7.70
C SER A 55 0.00 -5.46 8.72
N ILE A 56 1.12 -6.10 8.39
CA ILE A 56 1.82 -7.01 9.31
C ILE A 56 2.40 -6.24 10.50
N HIS A 57 3.08 -5.11 10.27
CA HIS A 57 3.64 -4.29 11.33
C HIS A 57 2.58 -3.77 12.31
N LEU A 58 1.44 -3.27 11.80
CA LEU A 58 0.33 -2.81 12.64
C LEU A 58 -0.30 -3.95 13.45
N MET A 59 -0.47 -5.12 12.83
CA MET A 59 -1.01 -6.29 13.53
C MET A 59 -0.09 -6.81 14.61
N GLU A 60 1.21 -6.85 14.37
CA GLU A 60 2.18 -7.32 15.35
C GLU A 60 2.28 -6.33 16.51
N ALA A 61 2.34 -5.04 16.22
CA ALA A 61 2.26 -3.99 17.24
C ALA A 61 0.97 -4.10 18.06
N GLY A 62 -0.16 -4.39 17.41
CA GLY A 62 -1.46 -4.60 18.07
C GLY A 62 -1.48 -5.80 19.01
N LYS A 63 -0.71 -6.86 18.74
CA LYS A 63 -0.57 -7.99 19.67
C LYS A 63 0.23 -7.60 20.92
N LEU A 64 1.19 -6.68 20.79
CA LEU A 64 2.04 -6.20 21.87
C LEU A 64 1.38 -5.09 22.71
N GLY A 65 0.35 -4.42 22.17
CA GLY A 65 -0.51 -3.48 22.88
C GLY A 65 -0.67 -2.13 22.18
N MET A 66 -1.62 -1.32 22.64
CA MET A 66 -1.96 -0.02 22.01
C MET A 66 -0.79 0.96 21.97
N LYS A 67 0.05 1.01 23.01
CA LYS A 67 1.25 1.86 23.04
C LYS A 67 2.23 1.53 21.90
N ASN A 68 2.35 0.25 21.54
CA ASN A 68 3.23 -0.16 20.45
C ASN A 68 2.63 0.19 19.09
N LYS A 69 1.30 0.07 18.93
CA LYS A 69 0.60 0.55 17.73
C LYS A 69 0.85 2.04 17.51
N GLU A 70 0.68 2.85 18.54
CA GLU A 70 0.90 4.31 18.48
C GLU A 70 2.33 4.68 18.10
N GLN A 71 3.32 3.85 18.42
CA GLN A 71 4.72 4.04 18.00
C GLN A 71 4.99 3.63 16.55
N VAL A 72 4.28 2.62 16.03
CA VAL A 72 4.48 2.10 14.67
C VAL A 72 3.77 2.95 13.61
N ILE A 73 2.60 3.51 13.94
CA ILE A 73 1.83 4.38 13.03
C ILE A 73 2.68 5.53 12.42
N PRO A 74 3.40 6.36 13.21
CA PRO A 74 4.20 7.44 12.64
C PRO A 74 5.36 6.94 11.77
N VAL A 75 5.92 5.76 12.07
CA VAL A 75 6.98 5.14 11.24
C VAL A 75 6.43 4.74 9.88
N ILE A 76 5.25 4.12 9.84
CA ILE A 76 4.56 3.76 8.59
C ILE A 76 4.22 5.00 7.78
N ILE A 77 3.68 6.04 8.42
CA ILE A 77 3.34 7.31 7.75
C ILE A 77 4.60 7.96 7.17
N GLY A 78 5.68 8.05 7.95
CA GLY A 78 6.95 8.62 7.51
C GLY A 78 7.54 7.87 6.32
N ASN A 79 7.56 6.53 6.38
CA ASN A 79 7.99 5.68 5.26
C ASN A 79 7.12 5.90 4.02
N SER A 80 5.80 5.91 4.19
CA SER A 80 4.84 6.10 3.10
C SER A 80 5.03 7.44 2.41
N ILE A 81 5.16 8.53 3.17
CA ILE A 81 5.41 9.87 2.63
C ILE A 81 6.74 9.90 1.87
N GLY A 82 7.80 9.32 2.43
CA GLY A 82 9.10 9.24 1.77
C GLY A 82 9.03 8.51 0.43
N LEU A 83 8.34 7.36 0.38
CA LEU A 83 8.13 6.61 -0.86
C LEU A 83 7.25 7.37 -1.86
N ILE A 84 6.16 7.98 -1.41
CA ILE A 84 5.26 8.78 -2.26
C ILE A 84 6.05 9.90 -2.93
N LEU A 85 6.79 10.69 -2.15
CA LEU A 85 7.60 11.78 -2.68
C LEU A 85 8.71 11.26 -3.62
N GLY A 86 9.36 10.15 -3.25
CA GLY A 86 10.37 9.50 -4.07
C GLY A 86 9.84 9.06 -5.44
N PHE A 87 8.71 8.36 -5.48
CA PHE A 87 8.09 7.91 -6.74
C PHE A 87 7.46 9.06 -7.54
N LEU A 88 6.95 10.10 -6.88
CA LEU A 88 6.46 11.31 -7.56
C LEU A 88 7.56 12.05 -8.32
N THR A 89 8.84 11.88 -7.98
CA THR A 89 9.92 12.45 -8.80
C THR A 89 9.91 11.93 -10.24
N LEU A 90 9.41 10.72 -10.48
CA LEU A 90 9.29 10.15 -11.82
C LEU A 90 8.24 10.88 -12.68
N ALA A 91 7.35 11.67 -12.07
CA ALA A 91 6.40 12.49 -12.81
C ALA A 91 7.10 13.52 -13.72
N PHE A 92 8.33 13.92 -13.38
CA PHE A 92 9.16 14.83 -14.19
C PHE A 92 9.96 14.13 -15.30
N SER A 93 9.79 12.81 -15.47
CA SER A 93 10.49 12.06 -16.52
C SER A 93 9.99 12.46 -17.90
N PRO A 94 10.88 12.59 -18.92
CA PRO A 94 10.47 12.78 -20.31
C PRO A 94 9.85 11.51 -20.92
N VAL A 95 9.99 10.35 -20.26
CA VAL A 95 9.45 9.08 -20.73
C VAL A 95 8.12 8.79 -20.06
N ALA A 96 7.04 8.78 -20.84
CA ALA A 96 5.66 8.63 -20.35
C ALA A 96 5.44 7.37 -19.49
N LEU A 97 6.19 6.30 -19.75
CA LEU A 97 6.17 5.09 -18.95
C LEU A 97 6.53 5.38 -17.48
N TYR A 98 7.64 6.06 -17.22
CA TYR A 98 8.09 6.34 -15.86
C TYR A 98 7.15 7.30 -15.14
N THR A 99 6.62 8.31 -15.84
CA THR A 99 5.59 9.22 -15.32
C THR A 99 4.37 8.44 -14.84
N ARG A 100 3.85 7.52 -15.66
CA ARG A 100 2.68 6.69 -15.32
C ARG A 100 2.98 5.79 -14.11
N LEU A 101 4.12 5.10 -14.10
CA LEU A 101 4.50 4.23 -12.98
C LEU A 101 4.64 5.01 -11.68
N GLY A 102 5.32 6.17 -11.70
CA GLY A 102 5.50 7.02 -10.53
C GLY A 102 4.19 7.47 -9.92
N VAL A 103 3.27 7.97 -10.76
CA VAL A 103 1.94 8.41 -10.31
C VAL A 103 1.13 7.24 -9.76
N LEU A 104 1.09 6.10 -10.46
CA LEU A 104 0.34 4.92 -10.00
C LEU A 104 0.86 4.40 -8.65
N ILE A 105 2.18 4.28 -8.49
CA ILE A 105 2.78 3.82 -7.24
C ILE A 105 2.51 4.83 -6.13
N ALA A 106 2.71 6.13 -6.37
CA ALA A 106 2.50 7.16 -5.35
C ALA A 106 1.06 7.18 -4.83
N PHE A 107 0.07 7.19 -5.73
CA PHE A 107 -1.34 7.17 -5.35
C PHE A 107 -1.73 5.84 -4.69
N GLY A 108 -1.22 4.72 -5.20
CA GLY A 108 -1.44 3.41 -4.63
C GLY A 108 -0.90 3.29 -3.21
N ILE A 109 0.31 3.79 -2.93
CA ILE A 109 0.89 3.81 -1.57
C ILE A 109 0.02 4.69 -0.67
N GLY A 110 -0.34 5.90 -1.11
CA GLY A 110 -1.18 6.80 -0.31
C GLY A 110 -2.51 6.15 0.11
N PHE A 111 -3.22 5.57 -0.86
CA PHE A 111 -4.48 4.88 -0.59
C PHE A 111 -4.29 3.63 0.26
N GLY A 112 -3.24 2.85 0.01
CA GLY A 112 -2.96 1.61 0.73
C GLY A 112 -2.55 1.82 2.18
N THR A 113 -1.74 2.85 2.44
CA THR A 113 -1.40 3.28 3.81
C THR A 113 -2.64 3.71 4.56
N LEU A 114 -3.50 4.55 3.95
CA LEU A 114 -4.77 4.96 4.57
C LEU A 114 -5.67 3.76 4.86
N SER A 115 -5.79 2.84 3.91
CA SER A 115 -6.59 1.61 4.07
C SER A 115 -6.05 0.72 5.19
N ALA A 116 -4.73 0.59 5.31
CA ALA A 116 -4.10 -0.22 6.36
C ALA A 116 -4.29 0.42 7.75
N LEU A 117 -4.09 1.72 7.86
CA LEU A 117 -4.31 2.44 9.12
C LEU A 117 -5.78 2.39 9.56
N PHE A 118 -6.72 2.54 8.64
CA PHE A 118 -8.14 2.52 8.95
C PHE A 118 -8.66 1.13 9.36
N LEU A 119 -8.22 0.06 8.68
CA LEU A 119 -8.73 -1.29 8.93
C LEU A 119 -7.96 -2.05 10.02
N VAL A 120 -6.67 -1.74 10.20
CA VAL A 120 -5.77 -2.50 11.09
C VAL A 120 -5.23 -1.63 12.23
N GLY A 121 -5.05 -0.33 11.98
CA GLY A 121 -4.52 0.62 12.96
C GLY A 121 -5.47 0.88 14.13
N VAL A 122 -6.78 0.91 13.86
CA VAL A 122 -7.85 0.97 14.88
C VAL A 122 -7.86 -0.29 15.75
#